data_AF-A0A2U1VEG7-F1
#
_entry.id   AF-A0A2U1VEG7-F1
#
_cell.length_a   1.000
_cell.length_b   1.000
_cell.length_c   1.000
_cell.angle_alpha   90.00
_cell.angle_beta   90.00
_cell.angle_gamma   90.00
#
_symmetry.space_group_name_H-M   'P 1'
#
loop_
_entity.id
_entity.type
_entity.pdbx_description
1 polymer ?
#
loop_
_entity_poly.entity_id
_entity_poly.type
_entity_poly.pdbx_seq_one_letter_code
_entity_poly.pdbx_strand_id
1 'polypeptide(L)' 'MPVQKVADEVRLASRIHARLLDAFIDLTERELSALAPGFAEESLLESLERLRAARKSYGSTAGVMVVSNLSIPQASNAA' A
#
# COMPACT_ATOMS: atom_id res chain seq x y z
N MET A 1 -24.99 5.11 12.23
CA MET A 1 -23.50 5.09 12.23
C MET A 1 -22.94 3.98 11.33
N PRO A 2 -23.00 4.10 9.98
CA PRO A 2 -22.51 3.07 9.05
C PRO A 2 -21.09 3.37 8.51
N VAL A 3 -20.80 4.64 8.21
CA VAL A 3 -19.56 5.11 7.57
C VAL A 3 -18.31 4.76 8.38
N GLN A 4 -18.41 4.83 9.71
CA GLN A 4 -17.28 4.51 10.59
C GLN A 4 -16.91 3.02 10.54
N LYS A 5 -17.91 2.12 10.44
CA LYS A 5 -17.67 0.67 10.38
C LYS A 5 -16.98 0.27 9.08
N VAL A 6 -17.41 0.85 7.95
CA VAL A 6 -16.77 0.63 6.64
C VAL A 6 -15.30 1.09 6.67
N ALA A 7 -15.01 2.25 7.28
CA ALA A 7 -13.64 2.74 7.40
C ALA A 7 -12.75 1.80 8.25
N ASP A 8 -13.28 1.21 9.31
CA ASP A 8 -12.53 0.27 10.15
C ASP A 8 -12.26 -1.07 9.45
N GLU A 9 -13.23 -1.58 8.69
CA GLU A 9 -13.06 -2.79 7.87
C GLU A 9 -12.00 -2.59 6.77
N VAL A 10 -12.02 -1.44 6.08
CA VAL A 10 -11.02 -1.10 5.06
C VAL A 10 -9.61 -0.99 5.66
N ARG A 11 -9.48 -0.40 6.86
CA ARG A 11 -8.19 -0.36 7.58
C ARG A 11 -7.71 -1.76 7.95
N LEU A 12 -8.60 -2.61 8.46
CA LEU A 12 -8.27 -3.98 8.83
C LEU A 12 -7.81 -4.79 7.61
N ALA A 13 -8.58 -4.77 6.53
CA ALA A 13 -8.22 -5.42 5.28
C ALA A 13 -6.85 -4.92 4.76
N SER A 14 -6.65 -3.60 4.74
CA SER A 14 -5.39 -3.00 4.28
C SER A 14 -4.19 -3.46 5.12
N ARG A 15 -4.32 -3.62 6.44
CA ARG A 15 -3.26 -4.16 7.31
C ARG A 15 -2.97 -5.64 7.01
N ILE A 16 -4.00 -6.44 6.76
CA ILE A 16 -3.84 -7.86 6.41
C ILE A 16 -3.10 -7.97 5.08
N HIS A 17 -3.50 -7.21 4.07
CA HIS A 17 -2.82 -7.17 2.77
C HIS A 17 -1.38 -6.70 2.88
N ALA A 18 -1.09 -5.67 3.68
CA ALA A 18 0.28 -5.21 3.91
C ALA A 18 1.16 -6.32 4.50
N ARG A 19 0.67 -7.07 5.50
CA ARG A 19 1.41 -8.20 6.10
C ARG A 19 1.64 -9.35 5.12
N LEU A 20 0.65 -9.63 4.28
CA LEU A 20 0.79 -10.64 3.23
C LEU A 20 1.88 -10.23 2.22
N LEU A 21 1.92 -8.95 1.84
CA LEU A 21 2.94 -8.42 0.96
C LEU A 21 4.33 -8.44 1.60
N ASP A 22 4.44 -8.14 2.91
CA ASP A 22 5.71 -8.28 3.64
C ASP A 22 6.24 -9.73 3.53
N ALA A 23 5.38 -10.74 3.70
CA ALA A 23 5.79 -12.15 3.55
C ALA A 23 6.20 -12.53 2.13
N PHE A 24 5.52 -12.00 1.10
CA PHE A 24 5.92 -12.22 -0.30
C PHE A 24 7.24 -11.55 -0.64
N ILE A 25 7.46 -10.32 -0.15
CA ILE A 25 8.73 -9.60 -0.31
C ILE A 25 9.87 -10.43 0.29
N ASP A 26 9.73 -10.89 1.53
CA ASP A 26 10.74 -11.71 2.20
C ASP A 26 11.05 -13.00 1.42
N LEU A 27 10.02 -13.66 0.87
CA LEU A 27 10.19 -14.86 0.06
C LEU A 27 10.94 -14.56 -1.24
N THR A 28 10.54 -13.51 -1.95
CA THR A 28 11.17 -13.08 -3.20
C THR A 28 12.62 -12.67 -3.00
N GLU A 29 12.95 -11.98 -1.91
CA GLU A 29 14.34 -11.62 -1.56
C GLU A 29 15.21 -12.87 -1.29
N ARG A 30 14.66 -13.87 -0.60
CA ARG A 30 15.35 -15.15 -0.39
C ARG A 30 15.58 -15.89 -1.70
N GLU A 31 14.58 -15.94 -2.58
CA GLU A 31 14.70 -16.59 -3.87
C GLU A 31 15.75 -15.90 -4.76
N LEU A 32 15.74 -14.56 -4.79
CA LEU A 32 16.77 -13.77 -5.46
C LEU A 32 18.18 -14.06 -4.95
N SER A 33 18.36 -14.23 -3.63
CA SER A 33 19.67 -14.52 -3.04
C SER A 33 20.26 -15.87 -3.47
N ALA A 34 19.42 -16.79 -3.97
CA ALA A 34 19.81 -18.13 -4.41
C ALA A 34 19.89 -18.27 -5.94
N LEU A 35 19.46 -17.25 -6.69
CA LEU A 35 19.42 -17.29 -8.14
C LEU A 35 20.78 -16.99 -8.77
N ALA A 36 21.10 -17.73 -9.82
CA ALA A 36 22.20 -17.38 -10.70
C ALA A 36 21.82 -16.18 -11.58
N PRO A 37 22.79 -15.35 -12.00
CA PRO A 37 22.50 -14.19 -12.83
C PRO A 37 21.81 -14.55 -14.15
N GLY A 38 20.81 -13.75 -14.53
CA GLY A 38 20.12 -13.88 -15.81
C GLY A 38 18.66 -13.44 -15.78
N PHE A 39 17.91 -13.81 -16.81
CA PHE A 39 16.53 -13.36 -17.02
C PHE A 39 15.59 -13.63 -15.82
N ALA A 40 15.77 -14.76 -15.13
CA ALA A 40 14.95 -15.10 -13.96
C ALA A 40 15.22 -14.15 -12.79
N GLU A 41 16.48 -13.79 -12.53
CA GLU A 41 16.87 -12.79 -11.53
C GLU A 41 16.27 -11.42 -11.89
N GLU A 42 16.43 -10.97 -13.13
CA GLU A 42 15.90 -9.69 -13.61
C GLU A 42 14.37 -9.61 -13.44
N SER A 43 13.66 -10.69 -13.80
CA SER A 43 12.20 -10.77 -13.66
C SER A 43 11.74 -10.73 -12.21
N LEU A 44 12.49 -11.38 -11.31
CA LEU A 44 12.20 -11.38 -9.88
C LEU A 44 12.54 -10.03 -9.23
N LEU A 45 13.58 -9.34 -9.68
CA LEU A 45 13.88 -7.96 -9.25
C LEU A 45 12.76 -7.00 -9.63
N GLU A 46 12.26 -7.10 -10.87
CA GLU A 46 11.11 -6.29 -11.30
C GLU A 46 9.86 -6.60 -10.47
N SER A 47 9.62 -7.88 -10.21
CA SER A 47 8.49 -8.32 -9.38
C SER A 47 8.61 -7.83 -7.94
N LEU A 48 9.82 -7.85 -7.37
CA LEU A 48 10.12 -7.35 -6.04
C LEU A 48 9.83 -5.85 -5.93
N GLU A 49 10.21 -5.06 -6.94
CA GLU A 49 9.92 -3.63 -6.97
C GLU A 49 8.40 -3.36 -7.00
N ARG A 50 7.65 -4.12 -7.82
CA ARG A 50 6.19 -4.05 -7.85
C ARG A 50 5.55 -4.42 -6.51
N LEU A 51 6.06 -5.46 -5.84
CA LEU A 51 5.59 -5.87 -4.50
C LEU A 51 5.83 -4.78 -3.46
N ARG A 52 7.01 -4.16 -3.45
CA ARG A 52 7.35 -3.05 -2.56
C ARG A 52 6.47 -1.83 -2.81
N ALA A 53 6.20 -1.50 -4.07
CA ALA A 53 5.29 -0.43 -4.45
C ALA A 53 3.85 -0.71 -3.96
N ALA A 54 3.36 -1.93 -4.16
CA ALA A 54 2.05 -2.35 -3.66
C ALA A 54 1.96 -2.27 -2.13
N ARG A 55 3.00 -2.73 -1.41
CA ARG A 55 3.08 -2.68 0.05
C ARG A 55 3.00 -1.24 0.56
N LYS A 56 3.70 -0.31 -0.09
CA LYS A 56 3.62 1.12 0.23
C LYS A 56 2.21 1.69 0.05
N SER A 57 1.50 1.28 -1.01
CA SER A 57 0.12 1.67 -1.26
C SER A 57 -0.81 1.20 -0.12
N TYR A 58 -0.76 -0.08 0.25
CA TYR A 58 -1.57 -0.59 1.37
C TYR A 58 -1.18 0.00 2.72
N GLY A 59 0.09 0.35 2.94
CA GLY A 59 0.52 1.12 4.11
C GLY A 59 -0.15 2.51 4.18
N SER A 60 -0.25 3.20 3.05
CA SER A 60 -0.95 4.49 2.95
C SER A 60 -2.47 4.38 3.04
N THR A 61 -3.07 3.24 2.68
CA THR A 61 -4.50 2.99 2.84
C THR A 61 -4.84 2.53 4.28
N ALA A 62 -3.96 1.76 4.92
CA ALA A 62 -4.09 1.30 6.30
C ALA A 62 -3.84 2.43 7.32
N GLY A 63 -2.87 3.29 7.02
CA GLY A 63 -2.61 4.54 7.72
C GLY A 63 -3.27 5.67 6.95
N VAL A 64 -4.56 5.90 7.24
CA VAL A 64 -5.32 7.13 6.94
C VAL A 64 -4.36 8.24 6.51
N MET A 65 -4.22 8.48 5.21
CA MET A 65 -3.86 9.81 4.76
C MET A 65 -4.93 10.70 5.38
N VAL A 66 -4.57 11.36 6.48
CA VAL A 66 -5.05 12.71 6.76
C VAL A 66 -4.64 13.46 5.50
N VAL A 67 -5.53 13.47 4.50
CA VAL A 67 -5.49 14.51 3.48
C VAL A 67 -5.83 15.76 4.28
N SER A 68 -4.78 16.40 4.82
CA SER A 68 -4.86 17.65 5.54
C SER A 68 -5.68 18.62 4.70
N ASN A 69 -6.82 19.05 5.25
CA ASN A 69 -7.59 20.24 4.89
C ASN A 69 -7.30 20.80 3.48
N LEU A 70 -7.97 20.29 2.46
CA LEU A 70 -8.35 21.17 1.36
C LEU A 70 -9.42 22.11 1.93
N SER A 71 -8.99 23.30 2.36
CA SER A 71 -9.87 24.41 2.70
C SER A 71 -10.80 24.68 1.52
N ILE A 72 -12.02 24.18 1.59
CA ILE A 72 -13.08 24.53 0.64
C ILE A 72 -13.26 26.05 0.79
N PRO A 73 -13.04 26.87 -0.26
CA PRO A 73 -13.34 28.28 -0.18
C PRO A 73 -14.83 28.41 0.11
N GLN A 74 -15.16 28.92 1.29
CA GLN A 74 -16.53 29.25 1.66
C GLN A 74 -16.99 30.32 0.67
N ALA A 75 -17.93 29.97 -0.22
CA ALA A 75 -18.57 30.93 -1.09
C ALA A 75 -19.27 31.98 -0.22
N SER A 76 -18.69 33.19 -0.20
CA SER A 76 -19.19 34.33 0.54
C SER A 76 -20.39 34.88 -0.22
N ASN A 77 -21.59 34.40 0.10
CA ASN A 77 -22.82 35.10 -0.26
C ASN A 77 -23.00 36.26 0.73
N ALA A 78 -22.56 37.45 0.32
CA ALA A 78 -23.03 38.71 0.88
C ALA A 78 -23.93 39.38 -0.16
N ALA A 79 -25.09 39.81 0.34
CA ALA A 79 -26.27 40.31 -0.34
C ALA A 79 -26.06 41.63 -1.09
#